data_AF-A0A7V2Y1Q3-F1
#
_entry.id   AF-A0A7V2Y1Q3-F1
#
_cell.length_a   1.000
_cell.length_b   1.000
_cell.length_c   1.000
_cell.angle_alpha   90.00
_cell.angle_beta   90.00
_cell.angle_gamma   90.00
#
_symmetry.space_group_name_H-M   'P 1'
#
loop_
_entity.id
_entity.type
_entity.pdbx_description
1 polymer ?
#
loop_
_entity_poly.entity_id
_entity_poly.type
_entity_poly.pdbx_seq_one_letter_code
_entity_poly.pdbx_strand_id
1 'polypeptide(L)' 'MALKRRLDRLNRIEGQVKGVKRMVEEQRECFDVLKQVSAITGALRSLEQVILERHLGACIEDSD' A
#
# COMPACT_ATOMS: atom_id res chain seq x y z
N MET A 1 7.40 9.79 -14.46
CA MET A 1 7.92 9.54 -13.08
C MET A 1 6.85 9.15 -12.05
N ALA A 2 5.68 9.80 -12.00
CA ALA A 2 4.66 9.53 -10.95
C ALA A 2 4.02 8.13 -11.01
N LEU A 3 3.82 7.56 -12.20
CA LEU A 3 3.25 6.21 -12.37
C LEU A 3 4.18 5.12 -11.83
N LYS A 4 5.49 5.23 -12.10
CA LYS A 4 6.50 4.27 -11.63
C LYS A 4 6.52 4.17 -10.09
N ARG A 5 6.45 5.30 -9.39
CA ARG A 5 6.39 5.34 -7.92
C ARG A 5 5.14 4.64 -7.33
N ARG A 6 4.00 4.68 -8.03
CA ARG A 6 2.80 3.94 -7.59
C ARG A 6 2.95 2.44 -7.79
N LEU A 7 3.51 2.03 -8.92
CA LEU A 7 3.80 0.62 -9.20
C LEU A 7 4.81 0.04 -8.19
N ASP A 8 5.86 0.79 -7.84
CA ASP A 8 6.84 0.35 -6.83
C ASP A 8 6.18 0.13 -5.46
N ARG A 9 5.25 1.01 -5.07
CA ARG A 9 4.46 0.85 -3.83
C ARG A 9 3.54 -0.37 -3.89
N LEU A 10 2.86 -0.59 -5.00
CA LEU A 10 2.02 -1.76 -5.21
C LEU A 10 2.82 -3.06 -5.15
N ASN A 11 3.98 -3.13 -5.83
CA ASN A 11 4.87 -4.29 -5.79
C ASN A 11 5.33 -4.61 -4.36
N ARG A 12 5.62 -3.59 -3.56
CA ARG A 12 5.97 -3.76 -2.14
C ARG A 12 4.80 -4.32 -1.33
N ILE A 13 3.60 -3.77 -1.51
CA ILE A 13 2.37 -4.23 -0.83
C ILE A 13 2.08 -5.70 -1.20
N GLU A 14 2.20 -6.05 -2.48
CA GLU A 14 2.03 -7.43 -2.96
C GLU A 14 3.02 -8.38 -2.27
N GLY A 15 4.29 -7.98 -2.17
CA GLY A 15 5.32 -8.74 -1.45
C GLY A 15 4.99 -8.94 0.04
N GLN A 16 4.44 -7.92 0.70
CA GLN A 16 3.99 -8.02 2.10
C GLN A 16 2.80 -8.97 2.24
N VAL A 17 1.81 -8.91 1.35
CA VAL A 17 0.66 -9.83 1.34
C VAL A 17 1.12 -11.28 1.14
N LYS A 18 2.04 -11.53 0.20
CA LYS A 18 2.68 -12.85 0.03
C LYS A 18 3.42 -13.30 1.29
N GLY A 19 4.05 -12.36 2.00
CA GLY A 19 4.68 -12.61 3.30
C GLY A 19 3.68 -13.07 4.37
N VAL A 20 2.56 -12.34 4.52
CA VAL A 20 1.49 -12.70 5.47
C VAL A 20 0.90 -14.07 5.14
N LYS A 21 0.67 -14.38 3.86
CA LYS A 21 0.22 -15.72 3.45
C LYS A 21 1.14 -16.82 3.98
N ARG A 22 2.46 -16.69 3.77
CA ARG A 22 3.45 -17.65 4.30
C ARG A 22 3.41 -17.74 5.82
N MET A 23 3.30 -16.61 6.52
CA MET A 23 3.22 -16.62 7.99
C MET A 23 2.03 -17.41 8.51
N VAL A 24 0.88 -17.33 7.82
CA VAL A 24 -0.31 -18.11 8.15
C VAL A 24 -0.10 -19.60 7.85
N GLU A 25 0.48 -19.93 6.70
CA GLU A 25 0.82 -21.32 6.32
C GLU A 25 1.82 -21.95 7.31
N GLU A 26 2.75 -21.16 7.82
CA GLU A 26 3.75 -21.55 8.83
C GLU A 26 3.22 -21.53 10.27
N GLN A 27 1.95 -21.20 10.49
CA GLN A 27 1.32 -21.09 11.82
C GLN A 27 2.10 -20.17 12.78
N ARG A 28 2.61 -19.06 12.26
CA ARG A 28 3.25 -18.00 13.06
C ARG A 28 2.27 -17.44 14.10
N GLU A 29 2.84 -16.95 15.20
CA GLU A 29 2.10 -16.25 16.26
C GLU A 29 1.17 -15.16 15.71
N CYS A 30 -0.08 -15.16 16.19
CA CYS A 30 -1.13 -14.24 15.73
C CYS A 30 -0.72 -12.78 15.85
N PHE A 31 0.00 -12.41 16.92
CA PHE A 31 0.46 -11.04 17.12
C PHE A 31 1.39 -10.56 16.00
N ASP A 32 2.29 -11.42 15.53
CA ASP A 32 3.21 -11.09 14.45
C ASP A 32 2.49 -10.94 13.11
N VAL A 33 1.51 -11.81 12.84
CA VAL A 33 0.66 -11.72 11.66
C VAL A 33 -0.12 -10.41 11.68
N LEU A 34 -0.76 -10.07 12.80
CA LEU A 34 -1.50 -8.81 12.98
C LEU A 34 -0.61 -7.58 12.80
N LYS A 35 0.65 -7.64 13.26
CA LYS A 35 1.63 -6.57 13.04
C LYS A 35 1.92 -6.37 11.55
N GLN A 36 2.09 -7.45 10.78
CA GLN A 36 2.32 -7.35 9.34
C GLN A 36 1.08 -6.87 8.57
N VAL A 37 -0.11 -7.34 8.94
CA VAL A 37 -1.38 -6.84 8.39
C VAL A 37 -1.52 -5.33 8.65
N SER A 38 -1.19 -4.87 9.85
CA SER A 38 -1.22 -3.42 10.17
C SER A 38 -0.24 -2.63 9.30
N ALA A 39 0.95 -3.17 9.03
CA ALA A 39 1.93 -2.54 8.14
C ALA A 39 1.42 -2.44 6.69
N ILE A 40 0.73 -3.48 6.18
CA ILE A 40 0.10 -3.47 4.85
C ILE A 40 -0.99 -2.39 4.78
N THR A 41 -1.86 -2.31 5.79
CA THR A 41 -2.91 -1.28 5.86
C THR A 41 -2.33 0.13 5.84
N GLY A 42 -1.23 0.37 6.58
CA GLY A 42 -0.53 1.66 6.53
C GLY A 42 0.06 1.98 5.16
N ALA A 43 0.62 0.98 4.47
CA ALA A 43 1.16 1.15 3.11
C ALA A 43 0.04 1.47 2.09
N LEU A 44 -1.12 0.82 2.21
CA LEU A 44 -2.29 1.10 1.38
C LEU A 44 -2.80 2.54 1.58
N ARG A 45 -2.93 2.99 2.83
CA ARG A 45 -3.33 4.38 3.14
C ARG A 45 -2.35 5.40 2.55
N SER A 46 -1.05 5.11 2.60
CA SER A 46 -0.05 6.00 1.99
C SER A 46 -0.15 6.02 0.45
N LEU A 47 -0.48 4.90 -0.19
CA LEU A 47 -0.72 4.86 -1.63
C LEU A 47 -1.99 5.62 -2.01
N GLU A 48 -3.06 5.47 -1.23
CA GLU A 48 -4.33 6.20 -1.39
C GLU A 48 -4.10 7.72 -1.38
N GLN A 49 -3.36 8.24 -0.39
CA GLN A 49 -3.02 9.66 -0.30
C GLN A 49 -2.31 10.17 -1.56
N VAL A 50 -1.31 9.41 -2.06
CA VAL A 50 -0.57 9.78 -3.28
C VAL A 50 -1.47 9.81 -4.52
N ILE A 51 -2.47 8.93 -4.59
CA ILE A 51 -3.45 8.91 -5.69
C ILE A 51 -4.39 10.11 -5.57
N LEU A 52 -4.89 10.38 -4.36
CA LEU A 52 -5.80 11.47 -4.07
C LEU A 52 -5.16 12.85 -4.33
N GLU A 53 -3.92 13.07 -3.88
CA GLU A 53 -3.16 14.31 -4.14
C GLU A 53 -3.07 14.61 -5.65
N ARG A 54 -2.80 13.59 -6.46
CA ARG A 54 -2.78 13.75 -7.92
C ARG A 54 -4.16 14.07 -8.49
N HIS A 55 -5.21 13.44 -7.98
CA HIS A 55 -6.57 13.71 -8.44
C HIS A 55 -7.00 15.14 -8.11
N LEU A 56 -6.77 15.59 -6.88
CA LEU A 56 -7.09 16.95 -6.44
C LEU A 56 -6.25 18.01 -7.19
N GLY A 57 -4.97 17.76 -7.43
CA GLY A 57 -4.12 18.66 -8.20
C GLY A 57 -4.60 18.85 -9.64
N ALA A 58 -5.04 17.76 -10.29
CA ALA A 58 -5.61 17.84 -11.65
C ALA A 58 -6.93 18.62 -11.69
N CYS A 59 -7.82 18.43 -10.70
CA CYS A 59 -9.08 19.17 -10.65
C CYS A 59 -8.90 20.68 -10.44
N ILE A 60 -7.82 21.10 -9.76
CA ILE A 60 -7.50 22.53 -9.55
C ILE A 60 -6.91 23.14 -10.82
N GLU A 61 -6.07 22.42 -11.58
CA GLU A 61 -5.55 22.88 -12.87
C GLU A 61 -6.64 22.98 -13.97
N ASP A 62 -7.68 22.16 -13.91
CA ASP A 62 -8.82 22.20 -14.85
C ASP A 62 -9.86 23.29 -14.51
N SER A 63 -9.69 24.03 -13.41
CA SER A 63 -10.67 25.03 -12.92
C SER A 63 -10.31 26.49 -13.23
N ASP A 64 -9.25 26.74 -14.01
CA ASP A 64 -8.83 28.07 -14.51
C ASP A 64 -8.97 28.18 -16.05
#